data_AF-A0A2H9QS79-F1
#
_entry.id   AF-A0A2H9QS79-F1
#
_cell.length_a   1.000
_cell.length_b   1.000
_cell.length_c   1.000
_cell.angle_alpha   90.00
_cell.angle_beta   90.00
_cell.angle_gamma   90.00
#
_symmetry.space_group_name_H-M   'P 1'
#
loop_
_entity.id
_entity.type
_entity.pdbx_description
1 polymer ?
#
loop_
_entity_poly.entity_id
_entity_poly.type
_entity_poly.pdbx_seq_one_letter_code
_entity_poly.pdbx_strand_id
1 'polypeptide(L)'
;PFNTGSDFDYVDRFQDSSWLSLMNDRLAIAKNLLENDGSFYLHLDYRANHFGKLIAEYVFNKDNFINEIIWYYKDASGVAKKGFRKKHDNIYLFAKSESYFFNADEIRTEYSESTKRQAENKTISYGRETTLNEKGKYPDDVLEIAIINSQSKERFDFNTQKPEKLLERIIKVSSNIKTIIMDYHLGSGTTTATAHKLGRRWLGVEMGEHFYTVVLPRMKKVLSYDKSGISKEVKEYQGGGFFKYYELEQYEDALKNCKYGTSDLFSKTSDKVYQDYVFMKDEKMLSALEIDYKNKKVKVDLNKLYPDIDIAETLSNLTGKWIKAIKDG
;
A
#
# COMPACT_ATOMS: atom_id res chain seq x y z
N PRO A 1 -10.29 -3.91 -1.65
CA PRO A 1 -11.58 -4.52 -1.25
C PRO A 1 -11.88 -5.73 -2.16
N PHE A 2 -12.25 -6.88 -1.58
CA PHE A 2 -12.56 -8.10 -2.35
C PHE A 2 -14.04 -8.17 -2.80
N ASN A 3 -14.80 -7.10 -2.53
CA ASN A 3 -16.24 -7.03 -2.76
C ASN A 3 -16.99 -8.19 -2.09
N THR A 4 -16.65 -8.49 -0.83
CA THR A 4 -17.05 -9.73 -0.18
C THR A 4 -18.52 -9.79 0.20
N GLY A 5 -19.21 -8.65 0.20
CA GLY A 5 -20.59 -8.51 0.64
C GLY A 5 -20.75 -8.39 2.15
N SER A 6 -19.68 -8.45 2.93
CA SER A 6 -19.65 -8.13 4.36
C SER A 6 -18.67 -6.97 4.58
N ASP A 7 -19.18 -5.85 5.09
CA ASP A 7 -18.33 -4.70 5.38
C ASP A 7 -17.29 -5.05 6.45
N PHE A 8 -16.07 -4.57 6.24
CA PHE A 8 -15.03 -4.54 7.26
C PHE A 8 -15.12 -3.18 7.99
N ASP A 9 -14.03 -2.71 8.60
CA ASP A 9 -13.93 -1.32 9.07
C ASP A 9 -14.08 -0.28 7.93
N TYR A 10 -14.16 -0.74 6.67
CA TYR A 10 -14.53 0.04 5.49
C TYR A 10 -15.58 -0.71 4.64
N VAL A 11 -16.31 0.04 3.80
CA VAL A 11 -17.32 -0.50 2.87
C VAL A 11 -16.66 -1.50 1.93
N ASP A 12 -17.15 -2.74 1.95
CA ASP A 12 -16.70 -3.81 1.05
C ASP A 12 -17.86 -4.45 0.29
N ARG A 13 -19.10 -3.96 0.49
CA ARG A 13 -20.24 -4.29 -0.37
C ARG A 13 -20.48 -3.16 -1.37
N PHE A 14 -19.74 -3.16 -2.46
CA PHE A 14 -19.98 -2.26 -3.59
C PHE A 14 -20.88 -2.96 -4.62
N GLN A 15 -21.76 -2.20 -5.28
CA GLN A 15 -22.26 -2.61 -6.59
C GLN A 15 -21.07 -2.74 -7.54
N ASP A 16 -21.09 -3.71 -8.45
CA ASP A 16 -19.94 -3.98 -9.33
C ASP A 16 -19.52 -2.73 -10.11
N SER A 17 -20.47 -1.91 -10.56
CA SER A 17 -20.19 -0.62 -11.21
C SER A 17 -19.46 0.36 -10.31
N SER A 18 -19.85 0.46 -9.03
CA SER A 18 -19.20 1.35 -8.07
C SER A 18 -17.79 0.88 -7.74
N TRP A 19 -17.59 -0.44 -7.60
CA TRP A 19 -16.28 -1.03 -7.38
C TRP A 19 -15.35 -0.77 -8.57
N LEU A 20 -15.85 -0.94 -9.80
CA LEU A 20 -15.10 -0.70 -11.03
C LEU A 20 -14.68 0.78 -11.16
N SER A 21 -15.59 1.72 -10.94
CA SER A 21 -15.26 3.16 -10.97
C SER A 21 -14.18 3.50 -9.94
N LEU A 22 -14.34 3.01 -8.71
CA LEU A 22 -13.40 3.22 -7.63
C LEU A 22 -12.00 2.66 -7.94
N MET A 23 -11.94 1.47 -8.53
CA MET A 23 -10.67 0.84 -8.92
C MET A 23 -10.04 1.52 -10.14
N ASN A 24 -10.83 1.96 -11.11
CA ASN A 24 -10.36 2.70 -12.28
C ASN A 24 -9.53 3.92 -11.87
N ASP A 25 -10.09 4.77 -11.00
CA ASP A 25 -9.43 6.02 -10.61
C ASP A 25 -8.12 5.76 -9.86
N ARG A 26 -8.11 4.75 -8.97
CA ARG A 26 -6.90 4.37 -8.22
C ARG A 26 -5.83 3.74 -9.11
N LEU A 27 -6.22 2.83 -10.01
CA LEU A 27 -5.28 2.19 -10.93
C LEU A 27 -4.66 3.22 -11.88
N ALA A 28 -5.44 4.20 -12.35
CA ALA A 28 -4.96 5.26 -13.22
C ALA A 28 -3.87 6.09 -12.53
N ILE A 29 -4.09 6.49 -11.27
CA ILE A 29 -3.10 7.19 -10.46
C ILE A 29 -1.88 6.30 -10.20
N ALA A 30 -2.08 5.03 -9.81
CA ALA A 30 -0.99 4.09 -9.56
C ALA A 30 -0.08 3.90 -10.79
N LYS A 31 -0.66 3.77 -11.99
CA LYS A 31 0.10 3.69 -13.25
C LYS A 31 0.96 4.93 -13.49
N ASN A 32 0.43 6.12 -13.17
CA ASN A 32 1.17 7.37 -13.31
C ASN A 32 2.36 7.44 -12.35
N LEU A 33 2.23 6.93 -11.13
CA LEU A 33 3.27 6.93 -10.11
C LEU A 33 4.41 5.93 -10.36
N LEU A 34 4.18 4.87 -11.13
CA LEU A 34 5.22 3.87 -11.45
C LEU A 34 6.34 4.48 -12.30
N GLU A 35 7.58 4.03 -12.08
CA GLU A 35 8.68 4.25 -13.03
C GLU A 35 8.47 3.40 -14.30
N ASN A 36 9.15 3.74 -15.40
CA ASN A 36 8.96 3.05 -16.68
C ASN A 36 9.28 1.55 -16.60
N ASP A 37 10.23 1.17 -15.74
CA ASP A 37 10.59 -0.22 -15.43
C ASP A 37 9.76 -0.82 -14.27
N GLY A 38 8.78 -0.08 -13.75
CA GLY A 38 7.97 -0.46 -12.61
C GLY A 38 6.92 -1.53 -12.91
N SER A 39 6.67 -2.37 -11.90
CA SER A 39 5.65 -3.43 -11.92
C SER A 39 4.49 -3.13 -10.98
N PHE A 40 3.30 -3.62 -11.32
CA PHE A 40 2.09 -3.55 -10.51
C PHE A 40 1.53 -4.95 -10.25
N TYR A 41 1.15 -5.22 -9.01
CA TYR A 41 0.57 -6.50 -8.58
C TYR A 41 -0.83 -6.28 -8.02
N LEU A 42 -1.81 -7.01 -8.54
CA LEU A 42 -3.19 -6.98 -8.08
C LEU A 42 -3.63 -8.34 -7.57
N HIS A 43 -3.77 -8.48 -6.24
CA HIS A 43 -4.29 -9.69 -5.61
C HIS A 43 -5.80 -9.61 -5.42
N LEU A 44 -6.53 -10.59 -5.96
CA LEU A 44 -7.98 -10.72 -5.84
C LEU A 44 -8.39 -12.19 -5.67
N ASP A 45 -9.53 -12.39 -5.01
CA ASP A 45 -10.15 -13.70 -4.90
C ASP A 45 -11.12 -13.95 -6.07
N TYR A 46 -11.71 -15.15 -6.08
CA TYR A 46 -12.64 -15.59 -7.13
C TYR A 46 -13.87 -14.67 -7.36
N ARG A 47 -14.21 -13.76 -6.44
CA ARG A 47 -15.39 -12.88 -6.57
C ARG A 47 -15.09 -11.69 -7.47
N ALA A 48 -13.91 -11.10 -7.33
CA ALA A 48 -13.55 -9.84 -7.98
C ALA A 48 -12.44 -10.00 -9.04
N ASN A 49 -11.76 -11.14 -9.11
CA ASN A 49 -10.60 -11.35 -9.98
C ASN A 49 -10.85 -10.98 -11.46
N HIS A 50 -11.99 -11.40 -12.04
CA HIS A 50 -12.33 -11.14 -13.44
C HIS A 50 -12.58 -9.66 -13.70
N PHE A 51 -13.28 -8.96 -12.80
CA PHE A 51 -13.47 -7.51 -12.90
C PHE A 51 -12.15 -6.75 -12.73
N GLY A 52 -11.33 -7.16 -11.77
CA GLY A 52 -10.02 -6.57 -11.52
C GLY A 52 -9.06 -6.70 -12.69
N LYS A 53 -9.01 -7.90 -13.31
CA LYS A 53 -8.22 -8.12 -14.52
C LYS A 53 -8.71 -7.22 -15.66
N LEU A 54 -10.01 -7.19 -15.90
CA LEU A 54 -10.61 -6.39 -16.97
C LEU A 54 -10.26 -4.90 -16.83
N ILE A 55 -10.46 -4.33 -15.65
CA ILE A 55 -10.19 -2.90 -15.43
C ILE A 55 -8.69 -2.58 -15.43
N ALA A 56 -7.86 -3.49 -14.93
CA ALA A 56 -6.41 -3.32 -14.97
C ALA A 56 -5.86 -3.38 -16.41
N GLU A 57 -6.34 -4.31 -17.25
CA GLU A 57 -5.99 -4.34 -18.68
C GLU A 57 -6.43 -3.06 -19.40
N TYR A 58 -7.61 -2.52 -19.08
CA TYR A 58 -8.07 -1.24 -19.62
C TYR A 58 -7.13 -0.08 -19.24
N VAL A 59 -6.75 0.02 -17.96
CA VAL A 59 -5.89 1.12 -17.48
C VAL A 59 -4.44 0.96 -17.93
N PHE A 60 -3.87 -0.23 -17.81
CA PHE A 60 -2.45 -0.48 -18.10
C PHE A 60 -2.16 -0.67 -19.58
N ASN A 61 -3.17 -0.92 -20.41
CA ASN A 61 -3.10 -1.58 -21.72
C ASN A 61 -2.90 -3.10 -21.56
N LYS A 62 -3.62 -3.88 -22.37
CA LYS A 62 -3.57 -5.34 -22.38
C LYS A 62 -2.17 -5.88 -22.71
N ASP A 63 -1.42 -5.18 -23.56
CA ASP A 63 -0.05 -5.59 -23.93
C ASP A 63 0.93 -5.51 -22.74
N ASN A 64 0.59 -4.72 -21.71
CA ASN A 64 1.37 -4.58 -20.48
C ASN A 64 1.00 -5.62 -19.41
N PHE A 65 0.05 -6.51 -19.68
CA PHE A 65 -0.23 -7.66 -18.82
C PHE A 65 0.87 -8.72 -19.00
N ILE A 66 1.51 -9.11 -17.91
CA ILE A 66 2.66 -10.02 -17.94
C ILE A 66 2.23 -11.45 -17.65
N ASN A 67 1.65 -11.69 -16.48
CA ASN A 67 1.17 -13.02 -16.13
C ASN A 67 0.07 -13.00 -15.07
N GLU A 68 -0.64 -14.13 -15.01
CA GLU A 68 -1.57 -14.47 -13.94
C GLU A 68 -0.89 -15.49 -13.03
N ILE A 69 -0.71 -15.10 -11.77
CA ILE A 69 -0.04 -15.89 -10.74
C ILE A 69 -1.10 -16.51 -9.84
N ILE A 70 -1.01 -17.83 -9.65
CA ILE A 70 -1.90 -18.58 -8.77
C ILE A 70 -1.24 -18.74 -7.40
N TRP A 71 -1.75 -18.06 -6.39
CA TRP A 71 -1.29 -18.27 -5.02
C TRP A 71 -2.07 -19.43 -4.39
N TYR A 72 -1.43 -20.59 -4.30
CA TYR A 72 -1.98 -21.83 -3.75
C TYR A 72 -1.58 -22.03 -2.28
N TYR A 73 -2.56 -22.34 -1.44
CA TYR A 73 -2.36 -22.58 0.00
C TYR A 73 -2.78 -24.01 0.38
N LYS A 74 -1.78 -24.88 0.67
CA LYS A 74 -1.98 -26.30 1.02
C LYS A 74 -2.91 -26.51 2.22
N ASP A 75 -2.81 -25.67 3.25
CA ASP A 75 -3.31 -26.01 4.59
C ASP A 75 -4.60 -25.31 5.04
N ALA A 76 -5.38 -24.70 4.15
CA ALA A 76 -6.72 -24.21 4.53
C ALA A 76 -7.62 -25.39 4.93
N SER A 77 -7.68 -25.68 6.22
CA SER A 77 -8.40 -26.80 6.84
C SER A 77 -9.90 -26.51 6.87
N GLY A 78 -10.57 -26.77 5.75
CA GLY A 78 -12.02 -26.72 5.64
C GLY A 78 -12.55 -27.97 4.96
N VAL A 79 -13.54 -28.62 5.56
CA VAL A 79 -14.30 -29.69 4.90
C VAL A 79 -15.31 -29.02 3.96
N ALA A 80 -15.09 -29.12 2.65
CA ALA A 80 -16.10 -28.69 1.68
C ALA A 80 -17.34 -29.58 1.84
N LYS A 81 -18.49 -28.96 2.16
CA LYS A 81 -19.79 -29.65 2.24
C LYS A 81 -20.43 -29.84 0.86
N LYS A 82 -20.08 -28.98 -0.12
CA LYS A 82 -20.47 -29.04 -1.54
C LYS A 82 -19.39 -28.36 -2.39
N GLY A 83 -19.11 -28.88 -3.60
CA GLY A 83 -18.14 -28.32 -4.55
C GLY A 83 -16.66 -28.57 -4.21
N PHE A 84 -15.76 -28.05 -5.05
CA PHE A 84 -14.31 -28.12 -4.81
C PHE A 84 -13.88 -27.15 -3.71
N ARG A 85 -12.86 -27.55 -2.94
CA ARG A 85 -12.25 -26.67 -1.93
C ARG A 85 -11.54 -25.51 -2.62
N LYS A 86 -11.85 -24.29 -2.20
CA LYS A 86 -11.09 -23.10 -2.61
C LYS A 86 -9.72 -23.13 -1.95
N LYS A 87 -8.69 -23.22 -2.78
CA LYS A 87 -7.30 -23.41 -2.34
C LYS A 87 -6.33 -22.44 -3.00
N HIS A 88 -6.84 -21.47 -3.76
CA HIS A 88 -6.02 -20.46 -4.37
C HIS A 88 -6.76 -19.13 -4.51
N ASP A 89 -5.96 -18.08 -4.65
CA ASP A 89 -6.36 -16.76 -5.14
C ASP A 89 -5.50 -16.38 -6.37
N ASN A 90 -5.91 -15.33 -7.07
CA ASN A 90 -5.25 -14.83 -8.28
C ASN A 90 -4.46 -13.55 -7.96
N ILE A 91 -3.24 -13.46 -8.48
CA ILE A 91 -2.41 -12.26 -8.45
C ILE A 91 -2.07 -11.91 -9.90
N TYR A 92 -2.44 -10.72 -10.36
CA TYR A 92 -2.13 -10.25 -11.70
C TYR A 92 -0.90 -9.36 -11.69
N LEU A 93 0.07 -9.66 -12.55
CA LEU A 93 1.25 -8.84 -12.78
C LEU A 93 1.07 -7.99 -14.04
N PHE A 94 1.20 -6.69 -13.88
CA PHE A 94 1.27 -5.71 -14.96
C PHE A 94 2.60 -4.97 -14.90
N ALA A 95 3.09 -4.54 -16.06
CA ALA A 95 4.21 -3.64 -16.18
C ALA A 95 3.75 -2.24 -16.59
N LYS A 96 4.53 -1.20 -16.31
CA LYS A 96 4.29 0.11 -16.93
C LYS A 96 4.65 0.11 -18.42
N SER A 97 5.72 -0.61 -18.77
CA SER A 97 6.21 -0.76 -20.14
C SER A 97 6.94 -2.10 -20.33
N GLU A 98 7.30 -2.42 -21.57
CA GLU A 98 8.07 -3.63 -21.91
C GLU A 98 9.45 -3.70 -21.24
N SER A 99 10.01 -2.57 -20.79
CA SER A 99 11.33 -2.51 -20.15
C SER A 99 11.29 -2.77 -18.64
N TYR A 100 10.27 -3.47 -18.14
CA TYR A 100 10.09 -3.71 -16.71
C TYR A 100 11.22 -4.53 -16.09
N PHE A 101 11.51 -4.23 -14.82
CA PHE A 101 12.53 -4.94 -14.07
C PHE A 101 12.00 -6.30 -13.58
N PHE A 102 12.77 -7.36 -13.84
CA PHE A 102 12.48 -8.71 -13.35
C PHE A 102 13.76 -9.50 -13.05
N ASN A 103 14.02 -9.79 -11.78
CA ASN A 103 15.17 -10.53 -11.30
C ASN A 103 14.76 -11.94 -10.81
N ALA A 104 14.62 -12.86 -11.76
CA ALA A 104 14.23 -14.24 -11.50
C ALA A 104 15.20 -14.96 -10.53
N ASP A 105 16.49 -14.61 -10.58
CA ASP A 105 17.56 -15.28 -9.85
C ASP A 105 17.41 -15.14 -8.32
N GLU A 106 16.74 -14.09 -7.83
CA GLU A 106 16.49 -13.87 -6.41
C GLU A 106 15.43 -14.82 -5.81
N ILE A 107 14.66 -15.49 -6.66
CA ILE A 107 13.50 -16.30 -6.24
C ILE A 107 13.46 -17.69 -6.89
N ARG A 108 14.56 -18.13 -7.49
CA ARG A 108 14.71 -19.48 -8.03
C ARG A 108 14.48 -20.52 -6.95
N THR A 109 13.95 -21.66 -7.37
CA THR A 109 13.62 -22.78 -6.47
C THR A 109 14.52 -23.98 -6.76
N GLU A 110 14.61 -24.91 -5.82
CA GLU A 110 15.37 -26.12 -6.07
C GLU A 110 14.71 -26.99 -7.16
N TYR A 111 15.54 -27.63 -7.98
CA TYR A 111 15.09 -28.66 -8.90
C TYR A 111 14.58 -29.89 -8.15
N SER A 112 13.57 -30.56 -8.71
CA SER A 112 13.15 -31.87 -8.23
C SER A 112 14.28 -32.90 -8.38
N GLU A 113 14.30 -33.92 -7.52
CA GLU A 113 15.24 -35.04 -7.63
C GLU A 113 15.18 -35.70 -9.01
N SER A 114 13.98 -35.81 -9.59
CA SER A 114 13.80 -36.33 -10.95
C SER A 114 14.51 -35.50 -12.00
N THR A 115 14.49 -34.17 -11.87
CA THR A 115 15.17 -33.26 -12.82
C THR A 115 16.68 -33.33 -12.63
N LYS A 116 17.16 -33.41 -11.38
CA LYS A 116 18.57 -33.61 -11.06
C LYS A 116 19.10 -34.90 -11.71
N ARG A 117 18.36 -36.02 -11.55
CA ARG A 117 18.69 -37.31 -12.17
C ARG A 117 18.66 -37.29 -13.71
N GLN A 118 17.76 -36.52 -14.32
CA GLN A 118 17.73 -36.37 -15.78
C GLN A 118 18.96 -35.62 -16.31
N ALA A 119 19.41 -34.59 -15.59
CA ALA A 119 20.62 -33.87 -15.96
C ALA A 119 21.87 -34.76 -15.83
N GLU A 120 21.97 -35.55 -14.76
CA GLU A 120 23.06 -36.52 -14.57
C GLU A 120 23.13 -37.56 -15.70
N ASN A 121 21.98 -38.05 -16.15
CA ASN A 121 21.87 -39.04 -17.23
C ASN A 121 21.95 -38.43 -18.64
N LYS A 122 22.18 -37.11 -18.75
CA LYS A 122 22.17 -36.38 -20.03
C LYS A 122 20.91 -36.65 -20.85
N THR A 123 19.77 -36.75 -20.16
CA THR A 123 18.48 -37.02 -20.80
C THR A 123 18.16 -35.89 -21.78
N ILE A 124 17.78 -36.25 -23.00
CA ILE A 124 17.31 -35.30 -24.01
C ILE A 124 15.79 -35.15 -23.88
N SER A 125 15.34 -33.91 -23.68
CA SER A 125 13.94 -33.53 -23.64
C SER A 125 13.69 -32.47 -24.72
N TYR A 126 12.70 -32.70 -25.60
CA TYR A 126 12.40 -31.80 -26.74
C TYR A 126 13.63 -31.41 -27.58
N GLY A 127 14.54 -32.37 -27.81
CA GLY A 127 15.74 -32.15 -28.62
C GLY A 127 16.84 -31.33 -27.94
N ARG A 128 16.71 -31.03 -26.63
CA ARG A 128 17.74 -30.36 -25.82
C ARG A 128 18.14 -31.25 -24.64
N GLU A 129 19.43 -31.30 -24.34
CA GLU A 129 19.94 -31.95 -23.14
C GLU A 129 19.47 -31.18 -21.89
N THR A 130 19.05 -31.91 -20.85
CA THR A 130 18.66 -31.29 -19.59
C THR A 130 19.88 -30.73 -18.86
N THR A 131 20.02 -29.41 -18.84
CA THR A 131 21.07 -28.71 -18.07
C THR A 131 20.49 -27.99 -16.86
N LEU A 132 21.18 -28.06 -15.72
CA LEU A 132 20.78 -27.35 -14.51
C LEU A 132 21.44 -25.97 -14.45
N ASN A 133 20.68 -24.95 -14.07
CA ASN A 133 21.24 -23.68 -13.65
C ASN A 133 21.68 -23.78 -12.18
N GLU A 134 22.89 -23.33 -11.86
CA GLU A 134 23.48 -23.40 -10.51
C GLU A 134 22.61 -22.73 -9.43
N LYS A 135 21.89 -21.65 -9.80
CA LYS A 135 21.00 -20.93 -8.88
C LYS A 135 19.62 -21.58 -8.73
N GLY A 136 19.33 -22.66 -9.46
CA GLY A 136 18.08 -23.40 -9.37
C GLY A 136 17.12 -23.20 -10.54
N LYS A 137 15.92 -23.75 -10.40
CA LYS A 137 14.83 -23.71 -11.37
C LYS A 137 14.27 -22.30 -11.48
N TYR A 138 14.00 -21.88 -12.71
CA TYR A 138 13.28 -20.62 -12.98
C TYR A 138 11.91 -20.63 -12.25
N PRO A 139 11.50 -19.52 -11.62
CA PRO A 139 10.26 -19.46 -10.87
C PRO A 139 9.03 -19.70 -11.76
N ASP A 140 8.11 -20.56 -11.30
CA ASP A 140 6.80 -20.76 -11.93
C ASP A 140 5.78 -19.69 -11.45
N ASP A 141 4.64 -19.61 -12.14
CA ASP A 141 3.50 -18.75 -11.83
C ASP A 141 2.51 -19.34 -10.80
N VAL A 142 2.75 -20.57 -10.34
CA VAL A 142 2.01 -21.17 -9.22
C VAL A 142 2.84 -21.06 -7.94
N LEU A 143 2.40 -20.20 -7.03
CA LEU A 143 3.08 -19.93 -5.76
C LEU A 143 2.46 -20.77 -4.65
N GLU A 144 3.21 -21.75 -4.17
CA GLU A 144 2.80 -22.54 -3.02
C GLU A 144 3.29 -21.88 -1.73
N ILE A 145 2.42 -21.09 -1.08
CA ILE A 145 2.73 -20.37 0.15
C ILE A 145 1.54 -20.48 1.09
N ALA A 146 1.76 -20.92 2.33
CA ALA A 146 0.69 -21.07 3.31
C ALA A 146 0.13 -19.70 3.74
N ILE A 147 -1.18 -19.67 4.03
CA ILE A 147 -1.81 -18.54 4.72
C ILE A 147 -1.35 -18.47 6.18
N ILE A 148 -1.46 -17.31 6.81
CA ILE A 148 -1.07 -17.12 8.20
C ILE A 148 -2.10 -17.79 9.12
N ASN A 149 -1.65 -18.80 9.87
CA ASN A 149 -2.45 -19.43 10.90
C ASN A 149 -2.56 -18.55 12.17
N SER A 150 -3.51 -18.89 13.06
CA SER A 150 -3.78 -18.11 14.28
C SER A 150 -2.62 -18.08 15.29
N GLN A 151 -1.71 -19.05 15.24
CA GLN A 151 -0.58 -19.19 16.17
C GLN A 151 0.72 -18.57 15.63
N SER A 152 0.71 -18.05 14.40
CA SER A 152 1.90 -17.48 13.77
C SER A 152 2.37 -16.24 14.54
N LYS A 153 3.68 -16.19 14.83
CA LYS A 153 4.33 -15.03 15.46
C LYS A 153 4.30 -13.76 14.60
N GLU A 154 4.03 -13.93 13.29
CA GLU A 154 3.89 -12.84 12.32
C GLU A 154 2.49 -12.21 12.34
N ARG A 155 1.49 -12.87 12.92
CA ARG A 155 0.10 -12.40 12.93
C ARG A 155 -0.04 -11.12 13.76
N PHE A 156 -0.76 -10.15 13.22
CA PHE A 156 -0.98 -8.81 13.80
C PHE A 156 -2.48 -8.46 13.97
N ASP A 157 -3.27 -9.43 14.42
CA ASP A 157 -4.72 -9.30 14.66
C ASP A 157 -5.52 -8.68 13.50
N PHE A 158 -5.20 -9.10 12.28
CA PHE A 158 -5.90 -8.66 11.07
C PHE A 158 -6.33 -9.87 10.25
N ASN A 159 -7.63 -9.99 9.98
CA ASN A 159 -8.24 -11.22 9.47
C ASN A 159 -7.72 -11.63 8.09
N THR A 160 -7.45 -10.67 7.21
CA THR A 160 -7.06 -10.89 5.81
C THR A 160 -5.56 -10.64 5.58
N GLN A 161 -4.76 -10.66 6.65
CA GLN A 161 -3.31 -10.44 6.60
C GLN A 161 -2.63 -11.41 5.62
N LYS A 162 -1.77 -10.86 4.76
CA LYS A 162 -0.92 -11.64 3.86
C LYS A 162 0.39 -12.04 4.53
N PRO A 163 0.91 -13.25 4.25
CA PRO A 163 2.20 -13.70 4.77
C PRO A 163 3.33 -12.87 4.16
N GLU A 164 4.30 -12.47 4.98
CA GLU A 164 5.50 -11.77 4.53
C GLU A 164 6.25 -12.56 3.46
N LYS A 165 6.20 -13.90 3.50
CA LYS A 165 6.84 -14.78 2.51
C LYS A 165 6.31 -14.58 1.09
N LEU A 166 5.01 -14.31 0.95
CA LEU A 166 4.40 -14.03 -0.36
C LEU A 166 4.95 -12.71 -0.92
N LEU A 167 4.97 -11.67 -0.09
CA LEU A 167 5.44 -10.36 -0.52
C LEU A 167 6.96 -10.31 -0.69
N GLU A 168 7.70 -11.13 0.05
CA GLU A 168 9.15 -11.25 -0.10
C GLU A 168 9.49 -11.65 -1.54
N ARG A 169 8.80 -12.67 -2.05
CA ARG A 169 8.99 -13.17 -3.42
C ARG A 169 8.67 -12.09 -4.45
N ILE A 170 7.54 -11.40 -4.29
CA ILE A 170 7.10 -10.32 -5.19
C ILE A 170 8.09 -9.15 -5.17
N ILE A 171 8.52 -8.70 -4.00
CA ILE A 171 9.44 -7.57 -3.86
C ILE A 171 10.82 -7.92 -4.40
N LYS A 172 11.36 -9.11 -4.10
CA LYS A 172 12.69 -9.51 -4.57
C LYS A 172 12.78 -9.61 -6.09
N VAL A 173 11.76 -10.18 -6.73
CA VAL A 173 11.78 -10.34 -8.19
C VAL A 173 11.58 -9.02 -8.92
N SER A 174 10.87 -8.07 -8.34
CA SER A 174 10.48 -6.83 -9.05
C SER A 174 11.13 -5.56 -8.49
N SER A 175 12.16 -5.69 -7.65
CA SER A 175 12.85 -4.52 -7.10
C SER A 175 14.29 -4.77 -6.70
N ASN A 176 15.09 -3.70 -6.74
CA ASN A 176 16.41 -3.66 -6.15
C ASN A 176 16.37 -3.05 -4.74
N ILE A 177 17.49 -3.17 -4.02
CA ILE A 177 17.68 -2.46 -2.75
C ILE A 177 17.47 -0.96 -2.97
N LYS A 178 16.81 -0.29 -2.01
CA LYS A 178 16.39 1.13 -2.06
C LYS A 178 15.29 1.50 -3.07
N THR A 179 14.82 0.60 -3.94
CA THR A 179 13.60 0.83 -4.73
C THR A 179 12.43 1.14 -3.79
N ILE A 180 11.50 1.99 -4.23
CA ILE A 180 10.29 2.34 -3.47
C ILE A 180 9.20 1.31 -3.77
N ILE A 181 8.69 0.68 -2.70
CA ILE A 181 7.53 -0.22 -2.77
C ILE A 181 6.31 0.52 -2.24
N MET A 182 5.26 0.65 -3.07
CA MET A 182 4.02 1.32 -2.68
C MET A 182 2.90 0.30 -2.48
N ASP A 183 2.17 0.44 -1.37
CA ASP A 183 0.93 -0.27 -1.13
C ASP A 183 -0.15 0.71 -0.66
N TYR A 184 -1.16 0.92 -1.49
CA TYR A 184 -2.27 1.82 -1.20
C TYR A 184 -3.55 1.12 -0.70
N HIS A 185 -3.43 -0.17 -0.35
CA HIS A 185 -4.41 -0.93 0.42
C HIS A 185 -3.67 -1.73 1.51
N LEU A 186 -2.94 -1.00 2.36
CA LEU A 186 -1.89 -1.52 3.22
C LEU A 186 -2.33 -2.64 4.19
N GLY A 187 -3.59 -2.63 4.60
CA GLY A 187 -4.23 -3.48 5.59
C GLY A 187 -3.39 -3.56 6.87
N SER A 188 -2.87 -4.76 7.12
CA SER A 188 -2.03 -5.07 8.28
C SER A 188 -0.60 -4.55 8.20
N GLY A 189 -0.21 -3.80 7.17
CA GLY A 189 1.17 -3.34 6.99
C GLY A 189 2.15 -4.43 6.56
N THR A 190 1.70 -5.50 5.90
CA THR A 190 2.62 -6.59 5.48
C THR A 190 3.62 -6.08 4.47
N THR A 191 3.19 -5.31 3.47
CA THR A 191 4.07 -4.80 2.41
C THR A 191 5.18 -3.93 2.96
N THR A 192 4.86 -2.99 3.84
CA THR A 192 5.85 -2.09 4.45
C THR A 192 6.78 -2.84 5.39
N ALA A 193 6.28 -3.79 6.18
CA ALA A 193 7.10 -4.63 7.04
C ALA A 193 8.10 -5.47 6.22
N THR A 194 7.63 -6.16 5.18
CA THR A 194 8.47 -6.97 4.29
C THR A 194 9.49 -6.12 3.53
N ALA A 195 9.05 -5.02 2.91
CA ALA A 195 9.91 -4.11 2.16
C ALA A 195 11.02 -3.52 3.06
N HIS A 196 10.67 -3.12 4.28
CA HIS A 196 11.63 -2.61 5.25
C HIS A 196 12.68 -3.66 5.64
N LYS A 197 12.23 -4.89 5.98
CA LYS A 197 13.14 -6.00 6.29
C LYS A 197 14.09 -6.30 5.14
N LEU A 198 13.61 -6.20 3.90
CA LEU A 198 14.41 -6.37 2.69
C LEU A 198 15.30 -5.17 2.33
N GLY A 199 15.31 -4.08 3.10
CA GLY A 199 16.14 -2.90 2.80
C GLY A 199 15.63 -2.07 1.61
N ARG A 200 14.33 -2.12 1.33
CA ARG A 200 13.65 -1.26 0.35
C ARG A 200 13.03 -0.05 1.04
N ARG A 201 12.82 1.03 0.28
CA ARG A 201 11.99 2.16 0.72
C ARG A 201 10.54 1.78 0.50
N TRP A 202 9.63 2.40 1.23
CA TRP A 202 8.21 2.08 1.08
C TRP A 202 7.32 3.28 1.33
N LEU A 203 6.14 3.24 0.70
CA LEU A 203 5.02 4.14 0.94
C LEU A 203 3.78 3.28 1.19
N GLY A 204 3.17 3.43 2.35
CA GLY A 204 1.93 2.74 2.70
C GLY A 204 0.80 3.75 2.84
N VAL A 205 -0.35 3.48 2.22
CA VAL A 205 -1.57 4.26 2.43
C VAL A 205 -2.61 3.35 3.07
N GLU A 206 -3.21 3.86 4.14
CA GLU A 206 -4.27 3.17 4.84
C GLU A 206 -5.37 4.14 5.28
N MET A 207 -6.62 3.69 5.23
CA MET A 207 -7.80 4.46 5.58
C MET A 207 -8.43 3.91 6.85
N GLY A 208 -8.50 4.72 7.90
CA GLY A 208 -9.21 4.39 9.14
C GLY A 208 -8.31 4.00 10.31
N GLU A 209 -8.94 3.68 11.43
CA GLU A 209 -8.30 3.53 12.74
C GLU A 209 -7.31 2.37 12.83
N HIS A 210 -7.38 1.40 11.90
CA HIS A 210 -6.44 0.27 11.89
C HIS A 210 -5.02 0.67 11.54
N PHE A 211 -4.80 1.87 10.98
CA PHE A 211 -3.46 2.44 10.95
C PHE A 211 -2.87 2.51 12.38
N TYR A 212 -3.62 3.08 13.32
CA TYR A 212 -3.17 3.28 14.70
C TYR A 212 -3.12 2.00 15.53
N THR A 213 -4.06 1.07 15.29
CA THR A 213 -4.15 -0.16 16.08
C THR A 213 -3.33 -1.32 15.53
N VAL A 214 -3.03 -1.35 14.22
CA VAL A 214 -2.33 -2.46 13.55
C VAL A 214 -1.03 -2.00 12.90
N VAL A 215 -1.09 -1.07 11.95
CA VAL A 215 0.08 -0.70 11.11
C VAL A 215 1.17 -0.04 11.95
N LEU A 216 0.82 0.98 12.75
CA LEU A 216 1.76 1.73 13.57
C LEU A 216 2.46 0.83 14.62
N PRO A 217 1.76 0.01 15.41
CA PRO A 217 2.40 -0.97 16.30
C PRO A 217 3.26 -1.98 15.57
N ARG A 218 2.82 -2.48 14.40
CA ARG A 218 3.62 -3.40 13.59
C ARG A 218 4.92 -2.76 13.14
N MET A 219 4.87 -1.56 12.58
CA MET A 219 6.05 -0.87 12.11
C MET A 219 6.99 -0.50 13.26
N LYS A 220 6.48 -0.09 14.43
CA LYS A 220 7.30 0.08 15.64
C LYS A 220 8.05 -1.20 16.01
N LYS A 221 7.37 -2.36 15.97
CA LYS A 221 8.00 -3.67 16.23
C LYS A 221 9.07 -4.02 15.19
N VAL A 222 8.83 -3.70 13.91
CA VAL A 222 9.83 -3.87 12.84
C VAL A 222 11.06 -2.99 13.13
N LEU A 223 10.88 -1.71 13.43
CA LEU A 223 12.00 -0.83 13.79
C LEU A 223 12.74 -1.32 15.05
N SER A 224 12.05 -1.93 16.02
CA SER A 224 12.66 -2.49 17.23
C SER A 224 13.20 -3.92 17.07
N TYR A 225 13.48 -4.35 15.83
CA TYR A 225 13.92 -5.70 15.48
C TYR A 225 12.89 -6.81 15.75
N ASP A 226 11.91 -6.91 14.84
CA ASP A 226 10.95 -8.01 14.82
C ASP A 226 11.59 -9.34 14.38
N LYS A 227 11.44 -10.40 15.17
CA LYS A 227 11.96 -11.76 14.89
C LYS A 227 10.97 -12.67 14.13
N SER A 228 9.85 -12.14 13.67
CA SER A 228 8.79 -12.88 12.98
C SER A 228 8.86 -12.79 11.45
N GLY A 229 8.07 -13.59 10.74
CA GLY A 229 8.02 -13.61 9.28
C GLY A 229 9.38 -13.93 8.65
N ILE A 230 9.82 -13.11 7.71
CA ILE A 230 11.06 -13.34 6.94
C ILE A 230 12.34 -12.91 7.67
N SER A 231 12.24 -12.34 8.87
CA SER A 231 13.38 -11.74 9.57
C SER A 231 14.54 -12.69 9.80
N LYS A 232 14.28 -14.00 9.93
CA LYS A 232 15.35 -15.01 10.11
C LYS A 232 16.12 -15.29 8.82
N GLU A 233 15.49 -15.07 7.67
CA GLU A 233 16.04 -15.36 6.35
C GLU A 233 16.82 -14.16 5.79
N VAL A 234 16.49 -12.95 6.25
CA VAL A 234 17.16 -11.70 5.88
C VAL A 234 18.22 -11.33 6.91
N LYS A 235 19.48 -11.70 6.65
CA LYS A 235 20.60 -11.53 7.61
C LYS A 235 20.96 -10.08 7.86
N GLU A 236 20.77 -9.23 6.86
CA GLU A 236 21.11 -7.81 6.85
C GLU A 236 20.16 -6.98 7.72
N TYR A 237 18.96 -7.51 8.01
CA TYR A 237 17.97 -6.83 8.82
C TYR A 237 18.28 -6.99 10.31
N GLN A 238 18.53 -5.86 10.97
CA GLN A 238 18.82 -5.78 12.41
C GLN A 238 17.87 -4.80 13.12
N GLY A 239 16.72 -4.52 12.51
CA GLY A 239 15.85 -3.41 12.92
C GLY A 239 16.45 -2.05 12.56
N GLY A 240 16.01 -1.01 13.25
CA GLY A 240 16.44 0.37 13.04
C GLY A 240 15.67 1.10 11.94
N GLY A 241 16.12 2.32 11.64
CA GLY A 241 15.44 3.23 10.73
C GLY A 241 14.34 4.04 11.40
N PHE A 242 13.59 4.77 10.58
CA PHE A 242 12.43 5.53 11.00
C PHE A 242 11.42 5.56 9.85
N PHE A 243 10.17 5.86 10.17
CA PHE A 243 9.20 6.28 9.17
C PHE A 243 8.47 7.51 9.68
N LYS A 244 7.97 8.30 8.74
CA LYS A 244 7.06 9.40 9.01
C LYS A 244 5.70 8.99 8.47
N TYR A 245 4.64 9.35 9.18
CA TYR A 245 3.27 9.19 8.69
C TYR A 245 2.58 10.54 8.70
N TYR A 246 1.57 10.66 7.85
CA TYR A 246 0.76 11.86 7.70
C TYR A 246 -0.70 11.42 7.77
N GLU A 247 -1.52 12.26 8.41
CA GLU A 247 -2.96 12.13 8.35
C GLU A 247 -3.49 13.15 7.34
N LEU A 248 -4.39 12.71 6.47
CA LEU A 248 -5.04 13.58 5.50
C LEU A 248 -6.43 13.93 6.03
N GLU A 249 -6.69 15.22 6.24
CA GLU A 249 -8.04 15.69 6.60
C GLU A 249 -8.99 15.41 5.43
N GLN A 250 -10.09 14.70 5.70
CA GLN A 250 -11.11 14.49 4.68
C GLN A 250 -12.02 15.70 4.54
N TYR A 251 -12.73 15.79 3.42
CA TYR A 251 -13.69 16.89 3.20
C TYR A 251 -14.77 16.91 4.29
N GLU A 252 -15.19 15.74 4.76
CA GLU A 252 -16.16 15.55 5.82
C GLU A 252 -15.62 16.03 7.18
N ASP A 253 -14.34 15.81 7.47
CA ASP A 253 -13.69 16.33 8.68
C ASP A 253 -13.62 17.86 8.63
N ALA A 254 -13.26 18.41 7.47
CA ALA A 254 -13.27 19.85 7.25
C ALA A 254 -14.68 20.42 7.47
N LEU A 255 -15.73 19.81 6.89
CA LEU A 255 -17.12 20.20 7.07
C LEU A 255 -17.62 20.09 8.52
N LYS A 256 -17.19 19.06 9.25
CA LYS A 256 -17.53 18.87 10.67
C LYS A 256 -16.85 19.94 11.54
N ASN A 257 -15.67 20.37 11.15
CA ASN A 257 -14.91 21.42 11.81
C ASN A 257 -15.30 22.83 11.32
N CYS A 258 -16.12 22.95 10.27
CA CYS A 258 -16.63 24.24 9.80
C CYS A 258 -17.57 24.86 10.83
N LYS A 259 -17.34 26.15 11.12
CA LYS A 259 -18.28 26.97 11.88
C LYS A 259 -19.23 27.65 10.91
N TYR A 260 -20.51 27.30 11.00
CA TYR A 260 -21.57 27.94 10.22
C TYR A 260 -22.16 29.07 11.05
N GLY A 261 -21.87 30.31 10.65
CA GLY A 261 -22.58 31.49 11.16
C GLY A 261 -23.79 31.80 10.29
N THR A 262 -24.86 32.35 10.89
CA THR A 262 -25.87 33.05 10.10
C THR A 262 -25.23 34.33 9.57
N SER A 263 -24.73 34.29 8.34
CA SER A 263 -24.40 35.52 7.64
C SER A 263 -25.71 36.23 7.35
N ASP A 264 -25.96 37.33 8.05
CA ASP A 264 -27.07 38.19 7.68
C ASP A 264 -26.80 38.66 6.25
N LEU A 265 -27.73 38.46 5.32
CA LEU A 265 -27.59 38.83 3.90
C LEU A 265 -27.26 40.33 3.73
N PHE A 266 -27.44 41.09 4.80
CA PHE A 266 -27.27 42.53 4.94
C PHE A 266 -25.99 42.94 5.69
N SER A 267 -25.17 41.98 6.15
CA SER A 267 -23.87 42.26 6.77
C SER A 267 -22.77 42.49 5.72
N LYS A 268 -23.00 43.42 4.79
CA LYS A 268 -21.98 43.86 3.84
C LYS A 268 -20.83 44.52 4.60
N THR A 269 -19.63 43.97 4.48
CA THR A 269 -18.41 44.60 5.00
C THR A 269 -17.81 45.58 3.98
N SER A 270 -18.27 45.55 2.73
CA SER A 270 -17.87 46.45 1.65
C SER A 270 -18.92 46.54 0.53
N ASP A 271 -18.75 47.52 -0.36
CA ASP A 271 -19.58 47.67 -1.56
C ASP A 271 -19.19 46.72 -2.72
N LYS A 272 -18.10 45.96 -2.57
CA LYS A 272 -17.57 45.07 -3.61
C LYS A 272 -17.69 43.61 -3.17
N VAL A 273 -18.48 42.83 -3.91
CA VAL A 273 -18.71 41.39 -3.68
C VAL A 273 -17.41 40.60 -3.45
N TYR A 274 -16.33 40.95 -4.17
CA TYR A 274 -15.04 40.27 -4.04
C TYR A 274 -14.33 40.58 -2.71
N GLN A 275 -14.47 41.79 -2.19
CA GLN A 275 -13.89 42.17 -0.89
C GLN A 275 -14.66 41.49 0.25
N ASP A 276 -15.98 41.42 0.16
CA ASP A 276 -16.79 40.68 1.14
C ASP A 276 -16.43 39.19 1.17
N TYR A 277 -16.17 38.58 0.02
CA TYR A 277 -15.77 37.17 -0.08
C TYR A 277 -14.36 36.91 0.49
N VAL A 278 -13.41 37.80 0.23
CA VAL A 278 -12.02 37.69 0.72
C VAL A 278 -11.90 37.99 2.22
N PHE A 279 -12.75 38.86 2.75
CA PHE A 279 -12.75 39.27 4.16
C PHE A 279 -13.90 38.67 4.97
N MET A 280 -14.51 37.56 4.51
CA MET A 280 -15.46 36.84 5.34
C MET A 280 -14.80 36.47 6.67
N LYS A 281 -15.53 36.68 7.77
CA LYS A 281 -15.06 36.28 9.11
C LYS A 281 -14.98 34.77 9.15
N ASP A 282 -13.79 34.23 8.98
CA ASP A 282 -13.53 32.83 9.29
C ASP A 282 -13.49 32.69 10.83
N GLU A 283 -14.62 32.30 11.41
CA GLU A 283 -14.75 32.10 12.85
C GLU A 283 -13.77 31.05 13.38
N LYS A 284 -13.46 30.03 12.56
CA LYS A 284 -12.47 29.01 12.90
C LYS A 284 -11.09 29.68 12.98
N MET A 285 -10.65 30.40 11.94
CA MET A 285 -9.36 31.10 11.97
C MET A 285 -9.30 32.16 13.08
N LEU A 286 -10.41 32.86 13.36
CA LEU A 286 -10.48 33.85 14.45
C LEU A 286 -10.16 33.23 15.81
N SER A 287 -10.61 31.99 16.07
CA SER A 287 -10.30 31.27 17.32
C SER A 287 -8.80 30.98 17.50
N ALA A 288 -8.03 30.96 16.41
CA ALA A 288 -6.58 30.77 16.43
C ALA A 288 -5.80 32.08 16.62
N LEU A 289 -6.45 33.25 16.51
CA LEU A 289 -5.80 34.55 16.62
C LEU A 289 -5.73 35.02 18.08
N GLU A 290 -4.53 35.35 18.52
CA GLU A 290 -4.26 36.07 19.77
C GLU A 290 -3.81 37.50 19.40
N ILE A 291 -4.66 38.49 19.73
CA ILE A 291 -4.40 39.90 19.40
C ILE A 291 -3.91 40.65 20.64
N ASP A 292 -2.67 41.15 20.58
CA ASP A 292 -2.14 42.10 21.54
C ASP A 292 -2.33 43.53 21.01
N TYR A 293 -3.44 44.15 21.42
CA TYR A 293 -3.80 45.51 21.02
C TYR A 293 -2.80 46.57 21.48
N LYS A 294 -2.10 46.33 22.61
CA LYS A 294 -1.15 47.31 23.17
C LYS A 294 0.13 47.36 22.35
N ASN A 295 0.63 46.19 21.95
CA ASN A 295 1.86 46.08 21.16
C ASN A 295 1.62 45.98 19.64
N LYS A 296 0.35 46.06 19.20
CA LYS A 296 -0.07 45.90 17.79
C LYS A 296 0.48 44.61 17.16
N LYS A 297 0.50 43.52 17.92
CA LYS A 297 0.95 42.20 17.45
C LYS A 297 -0.24 41.27 17.33
N VAL A 298 -0.22 40.44 16.29
CA VAL A 298 -1.14 39.32 16.11
C VAL A 298 -0.31 38.05 16.11
N LYS A 299 -0.66 37.11 16.97
CA LYS A 299 -0.08 35.78 17.00
C LYS A 299 -1.14 34.80 16.52
N VAL A 300 -0.74 33.87 15.65
CA VAL A 300 -1.60 32.80 15.15
C VAL A 300 -1.15 31.51 15.83
N ASP A 301 -2.02 30.90 16.62
CA ASP A 301 -1.79 29.62 17.27
C ASP A 301 -2.67 28.54 16.65
N LEU A 302 -2.15 27.88 15.61
CA LEU A 302 -2.88 26.84 14.90
C LEU A 302 -3.07 25.56 15.72
N ASN A 303 -2.37 25.39 16.85
CA ASN A 303 -2.62 24.27 17.77
C ASN A 303 -4.03 24.33 18.38
N LYS A 304 -4.66 25.51 18.38
CA LYS A 304 -6.07 25.68 18.78
C LYS A 304 -7.06 25.09 17.77
N LEU A 305 -6.62 24.90 16.52
CA LEU A 305 -7.43 24.31 15.46
C LEU A 305 -7.16 22.82 15.30
N TYR A 306 -5.88 22.45 15.36
CA TYR A 306 -5.41 21.09 15.18
C TYR A 306 -4.32 20.79 16.21
N PRO A 307 -4.52 19.82 17.13
CA PRO A 307 -3.49 19.45 18.08
C PRO A 307 -2.27 18.90 17.34
N ASP A 308 -1.07 19.27 17.81
CA ASP A 308 0.22 18.79 17.30
C ASP A 308 0.47 19.01 15.79
N ILE A 309 -0.10 20.09 15.21
CA ILE A 309 0.08 20.40 13.78
C ILE A 309 1.51 20.87 13.45
N ASP A 310 2.17 20.16 12.55
CA ASP A 310 3.43 20.62 11.95
C ASP A 310 3.14 21.53 10.75
N ILE A 311 3.03 22.83 11.02
CA ILE A 311 2.72 23.85 10.01
C ILE A 311 3.81 23.89 8.92
N ALA A 312 5.07 23.78 9.31
CA ALA A 312 6.19 23.91 8.39
C ALA A 312 6.17 22.75 7.38
N GLU A 313 6.00 21.53 7.88
CA GLU A 313 5.89 20.33 7.05
C GLU A 313 4.61 20.33 6.21
N THR A 314 3.48 20.75 6.77
CA THR A 314 2.21 20.88 6.04
C THR A 314 2.35 21.83 4.85
N LEU A 315 2.92 23.02 5.06
CA LEU A 315 3.17 23.98 3.98
C LEU A 315 4.20 23.46 2.98
N SER A 316 5.23 22.76 3.43
CA SER A 316 6.21 22.11 2.57
C SER A 316 5.53 21.12 1.61
N ASN A 317 4.67 20.26 2.15
CA ASN A 317 3.92 19.26 1.37
C ASN A 317 2.95 19.92 0.37
N LEU A 318 2.20 20.94 0.79
CA LEU A 318 1.22 21.61 -0.07
C LEU A 318 1.87 22.42 -1.19
N THR A 319 3.02 23.05 -0.91
CA THR A 319 3.67 23.96 -1.87
C THR A 319 4.80 23.31 -2.66
N GLY A 320 5.24 22.12 -2.28
CA GLY A 320 6.43 21.45 -2.81
C GLY A 320 7.74 22.13 -2.44
N LYS A 321 7.75 23.02 -1.44
CA LYS A 321 8.93 23.79 -1.02
C LYS A 321 9.63 23.14 0.16
N TRP A 322 10.92 22.90 0.03
CA TRP A 322 11.74 22.31 1.09
C TRP A 322 11.95 23.26 2.27
N ILE A 323 11.82 22.73 3.49
CA ILE A 323 12.17 23.43 4.72
C ILE A 323 13.70 23.54 4.81
N LYS A 324 14.23 24.77 4.76
CA LYS A 324 15.68 25.01 4.84
C LYS A 324 16.21 25.03 6.28
N ALA A 325 15.44 25.60 7.20
CA ALA A 325 15.75 25.66 8.62
C ALA A 325 14.49 25.99 9.42
N ILE A 326 14.35 25.39 10.60
CA ILE A 326 13.42 25.83 11.65
C ILE A 326 14.27 26.57 12.67
N LYS A 327 13.89 27.81 12.99
CA LYS A 327 14.56 28.62 14.01
C LYS A 327 13.60 28.81 15.17
N ASP A 328 14.08 28.57 16.39
CA ASP A 328 13.31 28.93 17.58
C ASP A 328 13.10 30.45 17.57
N GLY A 329 11.82 30.85 17.59
CA GLY A 329 11.38 32.24 17.47
C GLY A 329 11.31 32.99 18.79
#